data_AF-A0A1V6GEV2-F1
#
_entry.id   AF-A0A1V6GEV2-F1
#
_cell.length_a   1.000
_cell.length_b   1.000
_cell.length_c   1.000
_cell.angle_alpha   90.00
_cell.angle_beta   90.00
_cell.angle_gamma   90.00
#
_symmetry.space_group_name_H-M   'P 1'
#
loop_
_entity.id
_entity.type
_entity.pdbx_description
1 polymer ?
#
loop_
_entity_poly.entity_id
_entity_poly.type
_entity_poly.pdbx_seq_one_letter_code
_entity_poly.pdbx_strand_id
1 'polypeptide(L)'
;MTGVYAFDAFETFAGGAVIDTADKSVVIPAAIRKPTGQSVVSIALAAQGSGYIGEPYVVIEGDGAGASVVANLADDGTGKGTFKIGSITMTCPGVDYSAAPTVTLRGGGTNVTAAVIGTVTLGTNAGGGLTKLGTGTLSLDGANTYSGATTVSNGMLRLTAAEALPAGTDIHLEGGQIDLGGFTRTNGAFTASAGVIANGVLALDSFTKTGTDTLILAASIDADVPLLIENGTLRLASATPGLLEGPLSGAFNTTESLSTNILVQLTTRMANVNTQPPWSSNVTYLYTGYLWNRSESDVTWTFGENIDDFAMLKIDGVTVLNNGVHNVPTIGSHTLTPGPHAFEARFGNGGGGAGRVYSAWWTTSLFGFGIDYQGRNETNIANFVALTDPGDGSLLTTGISASNWLAEAMSVQLANGATLDLGGTVQTLSGIDGNGTVSNGTLSVTSDLWPGGDGTLGTLKIVDGSVSGSATLHVDVAASGQCDRLEVDGDLDLSGLSLTVANPNELSRSQTYTLLTCSGTRTGTFSSVTVPDSRWHVVYRSDGSVQLLFSGGTLIRVR
;
A
#
# COMPACT_ATOMS: atom_id res chain seq x y z
N MET A 1 6.33 -10.16 32.67
CA MET A 1 7.58 -9.67 32.05
C MET A 1 7.40 -8.18 31.81
N THR A 2 8.26 -7.32 32.34
CA THR A 2 8.10 -5.84 32.29
C THR A 2 8.56 -5.21 30.97
N GLY A 3 9.32 -5.96 30.17
CA GLY A 3 9.80 -5.61 28.82
C GLY A 3 10.94 -6.54 28.41
N VAL A 4 11.38 -6.42 27.16
CA VAL A 4 12.58 -7.09 26.61
C VAL A 4 13.49 -6.02 25.99
N TYR A 5 14.80 -6.12 26.18
CA TYR A 5 15.74 -5.17 25.56
C TYR A 5 16.15 -5.62 24.16
N ALA A 6 16.07 -4.72 23.19
CA ALA A 6 16.63 -4.89 21.85
C ALA A 6 18.03 -4.25 21.81
N PHE A 7 19.06 -5.05 22.06
CA PHE A 7 20.45 -4.61 21.98
C PHE A 7 20.88 -4.42 20.53
N ASP A 8 21.79 -3.48 20.29
CA ASP A 8 22.48 -3.39 19.00
C ASP A 8 23.41 -4.59 18.77
N ALA A 9 24.06 -4.66 17.61
CA ALA A 9 25.00 -5.71 17.29
C ALA A 9 26.14 -5.78 18.32
N PHE A 10 26.50 -6.99 18.75
CA PHE A 10 27.66 -7.26 19.60
C PHE A 10 28.24 -8.63 19.25
N GLU A 11 29.57 -8.74 19.23
CA GLU A 11 30.26 -9.95 18.74
C GLU A 11 29.66 -10.46 17.42
N THR A 12 29.11 -11.68 17.40
CA THR A 12 28.44 -12.29 16.24
C THR A 12 26.92 -12.12 16.24
N PHE A 13 26.35 -11.51 17.28
CA PHE A 13 24.93 -11.18 17.33
C PHE A 13 24.67 -9.95 16.46
N ALA A 14 23.77 -10.10 15.48
CA ALA A 14 23.49 -9.05 14.50
C ALA A 14 22.74 -7.84 15.06
N GLY A 15 22.24 -7.91 16.30
CA GLY A 15 21.44 -6.85 16.92
C GLY A 15 19.94 -7.05 16.72
N GLY A 16 19.17 -6.30 17.51
CA GLY A 16 17.71 -6.21 17.44
C GLY A 16 16.95 -7.38 18.06
N ALA A 17 15.63 -7.19 18.21
CA ALA A 17 14.72 -8.27 18.54
C ALA A 17 14.29 -8.97 17.24
N VAL A 18 14.48 -10.30 17.16
CA VAL A 18 14.01 -11.10 16.02
C VAL A 18 12.83 -11.96 16.49
N ILE A 19 11.67 -11.78 15.87
CA ILE A 19 10.45 -12.50 16.20
C ILE A 19 9.94 -13.22 14.96
N ASP A 20 10.12 -14.54 14.97
CA ASP A 20 9.51 -15.44 14.00
C ASP A 20 8.18 -15.96 14.53
N THR A 21 7.11 -15.66 13.80
CA THR A 21 5.77 -16.12 14.18
C THR A 21 5.49 -17.57 13.80
N ALA A 22 6.31 -18.19 12.92
CA ALA A 22 6.09 -19.55 12.41
C ALA A 22 4.62 -19.81 12.05
N ASP A 23 4.04 -18.87 11.29
CA ASP A 23 2.67 -18.88 10.77
C ASP A 23 1.54 -18.69 11.81
N LYS A 24 1.88 -18.30 13.04
CA LYS A 24 0.91 -18.10 14.14
C LYS A 24 0.63 -16.64 14.42
N SER A 25 -0.48 -16.37 15.09
CA SER A 25 -0.73 -15.08 15.73
C SER A 25 0.02 -15.00 17.06
N VAL A 26 0.94 -14.05 17.16
CA VAL A 26 1.75 -13.76 18.35
C VAL A 26 1.41 -12.37 18.84
N VAL A 27 1.25 -12.22 20.15
CA VAL A 27 1.03 -10.93 20.81
C VAL A 27 2.19 -10.64 21.74
N ILE A 28 2.76 -9.45 21.64
CA ILE A 28 3.74 -8.94 22.59
C ILE A 28 3.08 -7.83 23.40
N PRO A 29 2.64 -8.14 24.64
CA PRO A 29 1.95 -7.16 25.48
C PRO A 29 2.91 -6.20 26.20
N ALA A 30 4.21 -6.50 26.23
CA ALA A 30 5.22 -5.71 26.93
C ALA A 30 6.09 -4.92 25.95
N ALA A 31 6.58 -3.76 26.36
CA ALA A 31 7.46 -2.95 25.53
C ALA A 31 8.77 -3.69 25.19
N ILE A 32 9.15 -3.65 23.91
CA ILE A 32 10.51 -3.87 23.41
C ILE A 32 11.26 -2.56 23.60
N ARG A 33 12.33 -2.58 24.39
CA ARG A 33 12.99 -1.39 24.91
C ARG A 33 14.38 -1.21 24.34
N LYS A 34 14.82 0.04 24.19
CA LYS A 34 16.24 0.35 24.08
C LYS A 34 16.95 0.05 25.42
N PRO A 35 18.09 -0.65 25.39
CA PRO A 35 18.92 -0.84 26.58
C PRO A 35 19.49 0.49 27.10
N THR A 36 19.60 0.60 28.42
CA THR A 36 20.02 1.82 29.12
C THR A 36 21.42 1.68 29.74
N GLY A 37 22.04 2.81 30.06
CA GLY A 37 23.32 2.86 30.77
C GLY A 37 24.49 2.24 30.00
N GLN A 38 25.44 1.64 30.73
CA GLN A 38 26.55 0.90 30.13
C GLN A 38 26.31 -0.61 30.21
N SER A 39 26.95 -1.35 29.31
CA SER A 39 26.94 -2.80 29.24
C SER A 39 28.35 -3.37 29.33
N VAL A 40 28.43 -4.68 29.61
CA VAL A 40 29.68 -5.43 29.57
C VAL A 40 30.01 -5.75 28.12
N VAL A 41 31.05 -5.10 27.59
CA VAL A 41 31.47 -5.23 26.18
C VAL A 41 32.41 -6.41 26.00
N SER A 42 33.32 -6.62 26.94
CA SER A 42 34.28 -7.73 26.88
C SER A 42 34.82 -8.10 28.25
N ILE A 43 35.12 -9.38 28.42
CA ILE A 43 35.79 -9.92 29.60
C ILE A 43 37.09 -10.58 29.13
N ALA A 44 38.23 -9.96 29.43
CA ALA A 44 39.53 -10.51 29.08
C ALA A 44 39.90 -11.70 29.98
N LEU A 45 40.78 -12.56 29.48
CA LEU A 45 41.45 -13.59 30.28
C LEU A 45 42.90 -13.16 30.50
N ALA A 46 43.30 -12.98 31.75
CA ALA A 46 44.69 -12.75 32.12
C ALA A 46 45.50 -14.07 32.10
N ALA A 47 44.84 -15.20 32.35
CA ALA A 47 45.40 -16.54 32.16
C ALA A 47 44.29 -17.53 31.80
N GLN A 48 44.57 -18.49 30.92
CA GLN A 48 43.56 -19.43 30.39
C GLN A 48 43.31 -20.66 31.28
N GLY A 49 44.19 -20.92 32.26
CA GLY A 49 44.12 -22.13 33.09
C GLY A 49 44.38 -23.43 32.30
N SER A 50 44.12 -24.58 32.92
CA SER A 50 44.22 -25.93 32.33
C SER A 50 43.57 -26.97 33.26
N GLY A 51 43.22 -28.15 32.75
CA GLY A 51 42.65 -29.24 33.55
C GLY A 51 41.12 -29.22 33.64
N TYR A 52 40.44 -28.32 32.92
CA TYR A 52 38.99 -28.29 32.85
C TYR A 52 38.48 -29.56 32.16
N ILE A 53 37.42 -30.17 32.68
CA ILE A 53 36.73 -31.33 32.08
C ILE A 53 35.30 -30.98 31.61
N GLY A 54 34.90 -29.73 31.80
CA GLY A 54 33.62 -29.16 31.40
C GLY A 54 33.62 -27.65 31.57
N GLU A 55 32.64 -26.99 30.95
CA GLU A 55 32.52 -25.53 30.95
C GLU A 55 32.23 -25.04 32.37
N PRO A 56 33.02 -24.08 32.91
CA PRO A 56 32.70 -23.48 34.19
C PRO A 56 31.46 -22.57 34.06
N TYR A 57 30.67 -22.50 35.11
CA TYR A 57 29.63 -21.48 35.22
C TYR A 57 30.28 -20.12 35.48
N VAL A 58 29.96 -19.14 34.63
CA VAL A 58 30.47 -17.77 34.77
C VAL A 58 29.47 -16.95 35.57
N VAL A 59 29.92 -16.41 36.70
CA VAL A 59 29.13 -15.53 37.57
C VAL A 59 29.58 -14.10 37.35
N ILE A 60 28.62 -13.22 37.06
CA ILE A 60 28.83 -11.78 36.93
C ILE A 60 28.09 -11.10 38.08
N GLU A 61 28.82 -10.44 38.96
CA GLU A 61 28.30 -9.74 40.14
C GLU A 61 28.66 -8.25 40.04
N GLY A 62 27.64 -7.38 39.98
CA GLY A 62 27.78 -5.94 39.84
C GLY A 62 26.48 -5.21 40.12
N ASP A 63 26.47 -3.91 39.83
CA ASP A 63 25.31 -3.03 40.01
C ASP A 63 24.35 -3.03 38.82
N GLY A 64 24.83 -3.39 37.63
CA GLY A 64 24.01 -3.63 36.44
C GLY A 64 23.34 -5.00 36.42
N ALA A 65 22.53 -5.24 35.39
CA ALA A 65 21.71 -6.45 35.28
C ALA A 65 21.79 -7.11 33.89
N GLY A 66 21.59 -8.43 33.88
CA GLY A 66 21.31 -9.18 32.65
C GLY A 66 22.52 -9.54 31.79
N ALA A 67 23.75 -9.15 32.17
CA ALA A 67 24.93 -9.63 31.46
C ALA A 67 25.06 -11.15 31.64
N SER A 68 25.27 -11.87 30.55
CA SER A 68 25.44 -13.32 30.53
C SER A 68 26.46 -13.71 29.47
N VAL A 69 27.22 -14.77 29.77
CA VAL A 69 28.37 -15.18 28.97
C VAL A 69 28.55 -16.69 28.98
N VAL A 70 29.30 -17.19 28.01
CA VAL A 70 29.79 -18.57 27.95
C VAL A 70 31.31 -18.57 27.98
N ALA A 71 31.89 -19.46 28.79
CA ALA A 71 33.32 -19.72 28.80
C ALA A 71 33.65 -20.83 27.79
N ASN A 72 34.23 -20.46 26.66
CA ASN A 72 34.53 -21.41 25.58
C ASN A 72 35.80 -22.21 25.92
N LEU A 73 35.68 -23.53 25.91
CA LEU A 73 36.80 -24.42 26.15
C LEU A 73 37.67 -24.57 24.89
N ALA A 74 38.97 -24.70 25.10
CA ALA A 74 39.95 -25.10 24.09
C ALA A 74 40.84 -26.20 24.66
N ASP A 75 41.40 -27.06 23.80
CA ASP A 75 42.38 -28.06 24.22
C ASP A 75 43.54 -27.37 24.97
N ASP A 76 43.89 -27.88 26.15
CA ASP A 76 44.99 -27.35 26.94
C ASP A 76 46.36 -27.87 26.52
N GLY A 77 46.42 -28.79 25.54
CA GLY A 77 47.65 -29.31 24.96
C GLY A 77 48.39 -30.29 25.88
N THR A 78 47.77 -30.72 26.99
CA THR A 78 48.39 -31.67 27.92
C THR A 78 48.30 -33.13 27.44
N GLY A 79 47.47 -33.40 26.41
CA GLY A 79 47.21 -34.74 25.90
C GLY A 79 46.36 -35.62 26.84
N LYS A 80 45.75 -35.03 27.88
CA LYS A 80 44.96 -35.74 28.90
C LYS A 80 43.45 -35.68 28.68
N GLY A 81 43.00 -35.13 27.55
CA GLY A 81 41.58 -34.88 27.30
C GLY A 81 40.99 -33.79 28.20
N THR A 82 41.83 -32.85 28.66
CA THR A 82 41.43 -31.70 29.47
C THR A 82 41.50 -30.41 28.66
N PHE A 83 40.86 -29.37 29.17
CA PHE A 83 40.66 -28.10 28.49
C PHE A 83 41.21 -26.93 29.31
N LYS A 84 41.39 -25.81 28.62
CA LYS A 84 41.60 -24.46 29.16
C LYS A 84 40.45 -23.57 28.72
N ILE A 85 40.30 -22.39 29.33
CA ILE A 85 39.35 -21.39 28.84
C ILE A 85 40.00 -20.65 27.67
N GLY A 86 39.53 -20.92 26.47
CA GLY A 86 40.01 -20.30 25.24
C GLY A 86 39.59 -18.83 25.15
N SER A 87 38.29 -18.56 25.39
CA SER A 87 37.71 -17.22 25.36
C SER A 87 36.45 -17.13 26.24
N ILE A 88 35.97 -15.91 26.47
CA ILE A 88 34.64 -15.64 27.02
C ILE A 88 33.81 -15.00 25.90
N THR A 89 32.65 -15.58 25.59
CA THR A 89 31.71 -15.07 24.59
C THR A 89 30.52 -14.43 25.29
N MET A 90 30.20 -13.20 24.91
CA MET A 90 29.05 -12.48 25.43
C MET A 90 27.77 -13.02 24.80
N THR A 91 26.83 -13.48 25.63
CA THR A 91 25.49 -13.90 25.17
C THR A 91 24.42 -12.86 25.44
N CYS A 92 24.66 -11.98 26.41
CA CYS A 92 23.92 -10.73 26.62
C CYS A 92 24.86 -9.74 27.31
N PRO A 93 25.00 -8.50 26.83
CA PRO A 93 25.92 -7.52 27.40
C PRO A 93 25.34 -6.85 28.66
N GLY A 94 24.03 -6.95 28.90
CA GLY A 94 23.35 -6.40 30.08
C GLY A 94 23.17 -4.88 30.03
N VAL A 95 22.61 -4.31 31.10
CA VAL A 95 22.26 -2.89 31.20
C VAL A 95 22.67 -2.27 32.53
N ASP A 96 22.82 -0.95 32.51
CA ASP A 96 22.97 -0.10 33.70
C ASP A 96 24.15 -0.42 34.63
N TYR A 97 25.26 -0.96 34.09
CA TYR A 97 26.51 -1.05 34.85
C TYR A 97 27.12 0.34 35.02
N SER A 98 27.33 0.80 36.26
CA SER A 98 28.07 2.06 36.51
C SER A 98 29.54 1.81 36.84
N ALA A 99 29.88 0.57 37.19
CA ALA A 99 31.24 0.10 37.39
C ALA A 99 31.43 -1.31 36.79
N ALA A 100 32.67 -1.65 36.42
CA ALA A 100 33.00 -2.96 35.88
C ALA A 100 32.63 -4.06 36.90
N PRO A 101 31.77 -5.04 36.53
CA PRO A 101 31.36 -6.08 37.45
C PRO A 101 32.52 -7.03 37.78
N THR A 102 32.41 -7.69 38.92
CA THR A 102 33.29 -8.80 39.28
C THR A 102 32.83 -10.05 38.54
N VAL A 103 33.76 -10.75 37.89
CA VAL A 103 33.48 -11.97 37.15
C VAL A 103 34.25 -13.13 37.76
N THR A 104 33.56 -14.23 38.07
CA THR A 104 34.16 -15.42 38.65
C THR A 104 33.76 -16.68 37.89
N LEU A 105 34.66 -17.66 37.81
CA LEU A 105 34.41 -18.97 37.20
C LEU A 105 34.16 -19.99 38.31
N ARG A 106 33.07 -20.75 38.23
CA ARG A 106 32.69 -21.76 39.23
C ARG A 106 32.53 -23.13 38.58
N GLY A 107 33.15 -24.15 39.17
CA GLY A 107 33.10 -25.53 38.65
C GLY A 107 34.13 -25.80 37.55
N GLY A 108 33.80 -26.69 36.61
CA GLY A 108 34.68 -27.07 35.50
C GLY A 108 35.65 -28.22 35.77
N GLY A 109 35.67 -28.78 36.99
CA GLY A 109 36.48 -29.93 37.37
C GLY A 109 37.00 -29.84 38.81
N THR A 110 37.61 -30.91 39.32
CA THR A 110 38.16 -30.96 40.70
C THR A 110 39.67 -30.74 40.77
N ASN A 111 40.41 -30.91 39.66
CA ASN A 111 41.87 -30.74 39.58
C ASN A 111 42.25 -29.72 38.51
N VAL A 112 41.70 -28.50 38.64
CA VAL A 112 41.84 -27.44 37.64
C VAL A 112 42.89 -26.42 38.09
N THR A 113 43.79 -26.01 37.19
CA THR A 113 44.51 -24.75 37.34
C THR A 113 43.60 -23.64 36.85
N ALA A 114 43.07 -22.84 37.77
CA ALA A 114 42.04 -21.86 37.46
C ALA A 114 42.52 -20.81 36.44
N ALA A 115 41.67 -20.53 35.45
CA ALA A 115 41.81 -19.34 34.62
C ALA A 115 41.66 -18.07 35.47
N VAL A 116 42.36 -17.00 35.07
CA VAL A 116 42.33 -15.71 35.75
C VAL A 116 41.58 -14.74 34.85
N ILE A 117 40.49 -14.17 35.37
CA ILE A 117 39.78 -13.11 34.68
C ILE A 117 40.63 -11.84 34.68
N GLY A 118 40.78 -11.23 33.51
CA GLY A 118 41.45 -9.96 33.29
C GLY A 118 40.48 -8.78 33.37
N THR A 119 40.78 -7.72 32.62
CA THR A 119 39.96 -6.52 32.58
C THR A 119 38.55 -6.81 32.05
N VAL A 120 37.55 -6.27 32.74
CA VAL A 120 36.17 -6.19 32.24
C VAL A 120 35.95 -4.77 31.72
N THR A 121 35.63 -4.66 30.43
CA THR A 121 35.43 -3.37 29.75
C THR A 121 33.95 -3.08 29.63
N LEU A 122 33.56 -1.86 30.02
CA LEU A 122 32.22 -1.34 29.82
C LEU A 122 32.14 -0.44 28.59
N GLY A 123 30.94 -0.32 28.03
CA GLY A 123 30.63 0.61 26.94
C GLY A 123 29.17 1.06 26.98
N THR A 124 28.87 2.20 26.36
CA THR A 124 27.51 2.72 26.28
C THR A 124 26.60 1.77 25.52
N ASN A 125 25.39 1.52 26.05
CA ASN A 125 24.39 0.73 25.34
C ASN A 125 23.86 1.45 24.10
N ALA A 126 23.89 0.76 22.97
CA ALA A 126 23.17 1.10 21.76
C ALA A 126 21.94 0.19 21.62
N GLY A 127 20.85 0.73 21.07
CA GLY A 127 19.62 -0.03 20.86
C GLY A 127 19.52 -0.50 19.42
N GLY A 128 19.23 -1.79 19.26
CA GLY A 128 18.95 -2.41 17.96
C GLY A 128 17.51 -2.18 17.51
N GLY A 129 17.15 -2.85 16.42
CA GLY A 129 15.83 -2.77 15.79
C GLY A 129 14.87 -3.91 16.15
N LEU A 130 13.87 -4.09 15.31
CA LEU A 130 12.90 -5.18 15.36
C LEU A 130 12.82 -5.86 13.99
N THR A 131 13.01 -7.18 13.92
CA THR A 131 12.80 -7.99 12.71
C THR A 131 11.65 -8.96 12.90
N LYS A 132 10.64 -8.85 12.04
CA LYS A 132 9.48 -9.73 11.99
C LYS A 132 9.63 -10.76 10.86
N LEU A 133 9.63 -12.04 11.26
CA LEU A 133 9.69 -13.21 10.37
C LEU A 133 8.42 -14.07 10.48
N GLY A 134 8.28 -15.05 9.59
CA GLY A 134 7.13 -15.98 9.54
C GLY A 134 5.86 -15.35 8.96
N THR A 135 4.94 -16.17 8.42
CA THR A 135 3.76 -15.62 7.70
C THR A 135 2.61 -15.19 8.61
N GLY A 136 2.68 -15.51 9.91
CA GLY A 136 1.63 -15.17 10.88
C GLY A 136 1.67 -13.72 11.36
N THR A 137 0.68 -13.29 12.14
CA THR A 137 0.56 -11.93 12.66
C THR A 137 1.36 -11.73 13.94
N LEU A 138 2.17 -10.67 14.02
CA LEU A 138 2.73 -10.14 15.26
C LEU A 138 1.95 -8.88 15.66
N SER A 139 1.29 -8.89 16.81
CA SER A 139 0.64 -7.71 17.39
C SER A 139 1.52 -7.11 18.49
N LEU A 140 1.74 -5.79 18.42
CA LEU A 140 2.52 -5.03 19.39
C LEU A 140 1.59 -4.12 20.21
N ASP A 141 1.34 -4.51 21.47
CA ASP A 141 0.42 -3.78 22.37
C ASP A 141 1.15 -2.79 23.29
N GLY A 142 2.48 -2.87 23.36
CA GLY A 142 3.31 -2.00 24.19
C GLY A 142 3.81 -0.75 23.45
N ALA A 143 4.08 0.31 24.22
CA ALA A 143 4.85 1.46 23.75
C ALA A 143 6.34 1.09 23.66
N ASN A 144 6.85 0.88 22.45
CA ASN A 144 8.20 0.40 22.22
C ASN A 144 9.20 1.56 22.20
N THR A 145 10.45 1.29 22.59
CA THR A 145 11.51 2.31 22.66
C THR A 145 12.83 1.87 22.06
N TYR A 146 12.87 0.76 21.31
CA TYR A 146 14.04 0.38 20.52
C TYR A 146 14.40 1.49 19.53
N SER A 147 15.67 1.56 19.11
CA SER A 147 16.19 2.69 18.32
C SER A 147 16.68 2.33 16.92
N GLY A 148 16.84 1.04 16.62
CA GLY A 148 17.14 0.58 15.27
C GLY A 148 15.87 0.42 14.42
N ALA A 149 16.06 0.09 13.14
CA ALA A 149 14.97 -0.03 12.18
C ALA A 149 13.99 -1.18 12.51
N THR A 150 12.75 -1.04 12.03
CA THR A 150 11.77 -2.12 12.00
C THR A 150 11.77 -2.78 10.63
N THR A 151 12.15 -4.05 10.54
CA THR A 151 12.09 -4.85 9.32
C THR A 151 10.93 -5.84 9.38
N VAL A 152 10.06 -5.81 8.37
CA VAL A 152 8.98 -6.78 8.19
C VAL A 152 9.25 -7.58 6.93
N SER A 153 9.80 -8.79 7.12
CA SER A 153 10.16 -9.65 5.98
C SER A 153 9.01 -10.53 5.52
N ASN A 154 8.07 -10.89 6.39
CA ASN A 154 6.89 -11.68 6.03
C ASN A 154 5.75 -11.56 7.06
N GLY A 155 4.55 -11.99 6.66
CA GLY A 155 3.34 -11.97 7.48
C GLY A 155 2.89 -10.56 7.81
N MET A 156 2.15 -10.41 8.91
CA MET A 156 1.61 -9.11 9.32
C MET A 156 2.27 -8.62 10.61
N LEU A 157 2.72 -7.37 10.61
CA LEU A 157 2.97 -6.58 11.82
C LEU A 157 1.75 -5.69 12.07
N ARG A 158 1.11 -5.82 13.22
CA ARG A 158 -0.08 -5.04 13.59
C ARG A 158 0.18 -4.19 14.82
N LEU A 159 -0.09 -2.90 14.69
CA LEU A 159 -0.06 -1.96 15.80
C LEU A 159 -1.41 -2.02 16.52
N THR A 160 -1.37 -2.26 17.83
CA THR A 160 -2.54 -2.19 18.71
C THR A 160 -2.40 -1.08 19.75
N ALA A 161 -1.25 -0.40 19.75
CA ALA A 161 -0.96 0.84 20.48
C ALA A 161 -0.30 1.86 19.56
N ALA A 162 -0.53 3.16 19.80
CA ALA A 162 0.03 4.23 18.96
C ALA A 162 1.57 4.18 18.95
N GLU A 163 2.21 4.05 20.11
CA GLU A 163 3.68 4.01 20.21
C GLU A 163 4.28 2.61 19.97
N ALA A 164 3.57 1.73 19.27
CA ALA A 164 4.06 0.39 18.94
C ALA A 164 5.21 0.42 17.91
N LEU A 165 5.24 1.41 17.02
CA LEU A 165 6.43 1.76 16.25
C LEU A 165 7.08 2.99 16.89
N PRO A 166 8.34 2.90 17.37
CA PRO A 166 9.03 4.04 17.94
C PRO A 166 9.22 5.15 16.91
N ALA A 167 8.87 6.38 17.29
CA ALA A 167 8.97 7.53 16.40
C ALA A 167 10.41 7.77 15.92
N GLY A 168 10.55 8.20 14.67
CA GLY A 168 11.84 8.50 14.03
C GLY A 168 12.72 7.27 13.72
N THR A 169 12.24 6.04 13.97
CA THR A 169 12.94 4.83 13.50
C THR A 169 12.58 4.53 12.05
N ASP A 170 13.55 4.01 11.30
CA ASP A 170 13.35 3.56 9.92
C ASP A 170 12.49 2.30 9.86
N ILE A 171 11.82 2.11 8.71
CA ILE A 171 10.96 0.96 8.44
C ILE A 171 11.40 0.33 7.11
N HIS A 172 11.63 -0.98 7.15
CA HIS A 172 11.96 -1.80 5.98
C HIS A 172 10.85 -2.84 5.76
N LEU A 173 10.21 -2.83 4.60
CA LEU A 173 9.15 -3.79 4.24
C LEU A 173 9.59 -4.64 3.04
N GLU A 174 9.92 -5.92 3.29
CA GLU A 174 10.57 -6.77 2.28
C GLU A 174 9.62 -7.78 1.61
N GLY A 175 8.36 -7.89 2.07
CA GLY A 175 7.42 -8.90 1.58
C GLY A 175 6.26 -9.28 2.51
N GLY A 176 5.80 -8.36 3.37
CA GLY A 176 4.70 -8.61 4.33
C GLY A 176 3.67 -7.49 4.37
N GLN A 177 2.97 -7.37 5.49
CA GLN A 177 2.00 -6.31 5.76
C GLN A 177 2.33 -5.56 7.05
N ILE A 178 2.21 -4.23 7.01
CA ILE A 178 2.12 -3.38 8.20
C ILE A 178 0.67 -2.88 8.30
N ASP A 179 -0.02 -3.24 9.38
CA ASP A 179 -1.31 -2.68 9.77
C ASP A 179 -1.09 -1.65 10.87
N LEU A 180 -1.26 -0.37 10.54
CA LEU A 180 -1.04 0.76 11.45
C LEU A 180 -2.14 0.90 12.50
N GLY A 181 -3.16 0.02 12.53
CA GLY A 181 -4.17 -0.02 13.59
C GLY A 181 -5.08 1.20 13.66
N GLY A 182 -5.14 2.00 12.61
CA GLY A 182 -5.84 3.29 12.53
C GLY A 182 -5.04 4.46 13.09
N PHE A 183 -3.78 4.26 13.50
CA PHE A 183 -2.95 5.29 14.12
C PHE A 183 -2.24 6.17 13.07
N THR A 184 -1.94 7.41 13.46
CA THR A 184 -1.04 8.33 12.74
C THR A 184 0.35 8.26 13.33
N ARG A 185 1.36 7.84 12.58
CA ARG A 185 2.75 7.67 13.02
C ARG A 185 3.72 8.56 12.27
N THR A 186 4.81 8.92 12.94
CA THR A 186 5.92 9.70 12.39
C THR A 186 7.19 8.87 12.52
N ASN A 187 7.76 8.49 11.38
CA ASN A 187 8.90 7.59 11.32
C ASN A 187 9.97 8.16 10.38
N GLY A 188 11.15 7.54 10.42
CA GLY A 188 12.30 7.95 9.61
C GLY A 188 12.13 7.57 8.14
N ALA A 189 13.14 6.92 7.57
CA ALA A 189 13.06 6.43 6.21
C ALA A 189 12.15 5.18 6.12
N PHE A 190 11.24 5.17 5.14
CA PHE A 190 10.50 3.97 4.74
C PHE A 190 11.07 3.44 3.43
N THR A 191 11.62 2.23 3.47
CA THR A 191 12.10 1.52 2.29
C THR A 191 11.32 0.22 2.13
N ALA A 192 10.81 -0.04 0.93
CA ALA A 192 10.03 -1.25 0.70
C ALA A 192 10.33 -1.87 -0.66
N SER A 193 10.54 -3.19 -0.70
CA SER A 193 10.68 -3.92 -1.97
C SER A 193 9.33 -4.42 -2.49
N ALA A 194 8.43 -4.79 -1.57
CA ALA A 194 7.11 -5.36 -1.81
C ALA A 194 6.24 -5.25 -0.55
N GLY A 195 4.95 -5.59 -0.65
CA GLY A 195 4.09 -5.82 0.52
C GLY A 195 2.88 -4.89 0.58
N VAL A 196 2.35 -4.69 1.78
CA VAL A 196 1.17 -3.84 2.04
C VAL A 196 1.40 -2.96 3.25
N ILE A 197 1.08 -1.68 3.16
CA ILE A 197 0.88 -0.82 4.32
C ILE A 197 -0.59 -0.42 4.38
N ALA A 198 -1.22 -0.57 5.55
CA ALA A 198 -2.66 -0.45 5.69
C ALA A 198 -3.10 0.28 6.95
N ASN A 199 -4.31 0.84 6.89
CA ASN A 199 -5.12 1.22 8.05
C ASN A 199 -4.42 2.24 8.98
N GLY A 200 -4.22 3.46 8.50
CA GLY A 200 -3.66 4.55 9.30
C GLY A 200 -3.04 5.64 8.44
N VAL A 201 -2.22 6.48 9.09
CA VAL A 201 -1.43 7.54 8.43
C VAL A 201 0.03 7.38 8.81
N LEU A 202 0.94 7.46 7.83
CA LEU A 202 2.38 7.43 8.07
C LEU A 202 3.02 8.70 7.52
N ALA A 203 3.52 9.54 8.41
CA ALA A 203 4.38 10.67 8.12
C ALA A 203 5.85 10.21 8.14
N LEU A 204 6.62 10.55 7.11
CA LEU A 204 7.95 10.00 6.87
C LEU A 204 8.97 11.08 6.52
N ASP A 205 10.20 10.86 6.97
CA ASP A 205 11.35 11.66 6.50
C ASP A 205 11.65 11.36 5.02
N SER A 206 11.42 10.11 4.57
CA SER A 206 11.53 9.72 3.17
C SER A 206 10.78 8.42 2.86
N PHE A 207 10.38 8.23 1.60
CA PHE A 207 9.75 7.02 1.10
C PHE A 207 10.44 6.55 -0.17
N THR A 208 10.96 5.32 -0.18
CA THR A 208 11.57 4.69 -1.35
C THR A 208 10.96 3.31 -1.62
N LYS A 209 10.33 3.15 -2.78
CA LYS A 209 9.93 1.85 -3.34
C LYS A 209 11.07 1.29 -4.19
N THR A 210 11.64 0.18 -3.74
CA THR A 210 12.72 -0.59 -4.39
C THR A 210 12.19 -1.93 -4.90
N GLY A 211 13.02 -2.76 -5.53
CA GLY A 211 12.64 -4.12 -5.94
C GLY A 211 11.59 -4.19 -7.06
N THR A 212 11.48 -5.34 -7.74
CA THR A 212 10.63 -5.48 -8.93
C THR A 212 9.16 -5.75 -8.63
N ASP A 213 8.84 -6.11 -7.39
CA ASP A 213 7.50 -6.53 -6.99
C ASP A 213 6.58 -5.35 -6.69
N THR A 214 5.33 -5.63 -6.33
CA THR A 214 4.32 -4.62 -6.00
C THR A 214 4.30 -4.30 -4.50
N LEU A 215 4.30 -3.01 -4.18
CA LEU A 215 3.91 -2.48 -2.88
C LEU A 215 2.51 -1.88 -2.97
N ILE A 216 1.62 -2.23 -2.04
CA ILE A 216 0.25 -1.72 -1.99
C ILE A 216 0.12 -0.69 -0.86
N LEU A 217 -0.38 0.50 -1.19
CA LEU A 217 -0.72 1.56 -0.24
C LEU A 217 -2.22 1.53 0.07
N ALA A 218 -2.57 1.02 1.25
CA ALA A 218 -3.90 1.08 1.86
C ALA A 218 -3.89 1.91 3.16
N ALA A 219 -2.91 2.81 3.29
CA ALA A 219 -2.74 3.78 4.36
C ALA A 219 -2.35 5.13 3.72
N SER A 220 -2.74 6.23 4.36
CA SER A 220 -2.33 7.56 3.89
C SER A 220 -0.86 7.81 4.20
N ILE A 221 -0.13 8.34 3.22
CA ILE A 221 1.28 8.67 3.33
C ILE A 221 1.46 10.18 3.23
N ASP A 222 2.30 10.72 4.11
CA ASP A 222 2.76 12.09 4.07
C ASP A 222 4.30 12.08 4.20
N ALA A 223 4.98 12.90 3.39
CA ALA A 223 6.43 13.02 3.47
C ALA A 223 6.88 14.40 2.98
N ASP A 224 7.92 14.93 3.62
CA ASP A 224 8.46 16.26 3.33
C ASP A 224 9.39 16.30 2.10
N VAL A 225 9.64 15.12 1.48
CA VAL A 225 10.52 14.96 0.32
C VAL A 225 9.81 14.17 -0.78
N PRO A 226 10.27 14.25 -2.04
CA PRO A 226 9.71 13.45 -3.12
C PRO A 226 9.73 11.96 -2.78
N LEU A 227 8.60 11.27 -3.04
CA LEU A 227 8.52 9.82 -2.97
C LEU A 227 9.27 9.22 -4.16
N LEU A 228 10.18 8.30 -3.91
CA LEU A 228 10.96 7.64 -4.96
C LEU A 228 10.37 6.26 -5.29
N ILE A 229 10.10 6.00 -6.57
CA ILE A 229 9.77 4.67 -7.08
C ILE A 229 10.89 4.25 -8.02
N GLU A 230 11.88 3.54 -7.47
CA GLU A 230 13.10 3.15 -8.18
C GLU A 230 12.88 1.92 -9.07
N ASN A 231 11.97 1.01 -8.67
CA ASN A 231 11.67 -0.21 -9.41
C ASN A 231 10.30 -0.80 -9.04
N GLY A 232 9.76 -1.65 -9.91
CA GLY A 232 8.48 -2.34 -9.71
C GLY A 232 7.30 -1.38 -9.64
N THR A 233 6.26 -1.80 -8.93
CA THR A 233 4.98 -1.06 -8.87
C THR A 233 4.68 -0.56 -7.45
N LEU A 234 4.42 0.73 -7.31
CA LEU A 234 3.65 1.26 -6.18
C LEU A 234 2.18 1.31 -6.60
N ARG A 235 1.32 0.55 -5.93
CA ARG A 235 -0.10 0.49 -6.24
C ARG A 235 -0.93 1.10 -5.11
N LEU A 236 -1.75 2.08 -5.43
CA LEU A 236 -2.73 2.62 -4.52
C LEU A 236 -3.88 1.62 -4.34
N ALA A 237 -4.41 1.50 -3.12
CA ALA A 237 -5.51 0.60 -2.87
C ALA A 237 -6.79 1.13 -3.56
N SER A 238 -7.37 0.29 -4.42
CA SER A 238 -8.73 0.45 -4.90
C SER A 238 -9.71 0.18 -3.76
N ALA A 239 -10.93 0.74 -3.85
CA ALA A 239 -11.98 0.36 -2.92
C ALA A 239 -12.28 -1.13 -3.11
N THR A 240 -12.52 -1.86 -2.01
CA THR A 240 -12.70 -3.31 -2.04
C THR A 240 -13.77 -3.70 -3.06
N PRO A 241 -13.45 -4.51 -4.08
CA PRO A 241 -14.41 -4.96 -5.09
C PRO A 241 -15.60 -5.71 -4.48
N GLY A 242 -16.81 -5.45 -4.98
CA GLY A 242 -18.05 -6.08 -4.54
C GLY A 242 -18.89 -5.24 -3.57
N LEU A 243 -19.92 -5.85 -3.01
CA LEU A 243 -20.88 -5.24 -2.08
C LEU A 243 -20.81 -5.92 -0.71
N LEU A 244 -21.11 -5.18 0.34
CA LEU A 244 -21.35 -5.72 1.67
C LEU A 244 -22.71 -6.44 1.66
N GLU A 245 -22.69 -7.74 1.90
CA GLU A 245 -23.86 -8.60 2.07
C GLU A 245 -24.05 -8.94 3.55
N GLY A 246 -25.28 -8.87 4.05
CA GLY A 246 -25.62 -9.51 5.32
C GLY A 246 -27.12 -9.74 5.50
N PRO A 247 -27.50 -10.72 6.34
CA PRO A 247 -28.89 -10.99 6.66
C PRO A 247 -29.43 -9.99 7.69
N LEU A 248 -30.69 -9.59 7.50
CA LEU A 248 -31.49 -8.80 8.41
C LEU A 248 -32.73 -9.60 8.82
N SER A 249 -33.16 -9.40 10.06
CA SER A 249 -34.39 -10.03 10.56
C SER A 249 -35.61 -9.42 9.87
N GLY A 250 -36.58 -10.27 9.50
CA GLY A 250 -37.83 -9.87 8.86
C GLY A 250 -37.82 -10.11 7.36
N ALA A 251 -38.95 -10.59 6.85
CA ALA A 251 -39.15 -10.95 5.45
C ALA A 251 -38.95 -9.79 4.47
N PHE A 252 -39.36 -8.57 4.86
CA PHE A 252 -39.42 -7.38 4.01
C PHE A 252 -38.81 -6.17 4.71
N ASN A 253 -37.60 -6.34 5.24
CA ASN A 253 -36.92 -5.29 6.01
C ASN A 253 -36.34 -4.23 5.07
N THR A 254 -36.95 -3.04 5.04
CA THR A 254 -36.61 -1.96 4.11
C THR A 254 -35.81 -0.81 4.72
N THR A 255 -35.51 -0.88 6.02
CA THR A 255 -35.02 0.27 6.80
C THR A 255 -33.76 -0.01 7.61
N GLU A 256 -33.55 -1.23 8.10
CA GLU A 256 -32.39 -1.52 8.96
C GLU A 256 -31.09 -1.59 8.15
N SER A 257 -29.98 -1.23 8.81
CA SER A 257 -28.62 -1.29 8.29
C SER A 257 -27.90 -2.56 8.76
N LEU A 258 -26.85 -2.97 8.05
CA LEU A 258 -26.01 -4.09 8.46
C LEU A 258 -25.33 -3.79 9.81
N SER A 259 -25.31 -4.77 10.70
CA SER A 259 -24.70 -4.62 12.05
C SER A 259 -23.74 -5.75 12.43
N THR A 260 -23.91 -6.97 11.90
CA THR A 260 -23.04 -8.13 12.11
C THR A 260 -23.11 -9.09 10.91
N ASN A 261 -22.19 -10.07 10.80
CA ASN A 261 -22.16 -11.12 9.75
C ASN A 261 -22.08 -10.58 8.31
N ILE A 262 -21.21 -9.59 8.10
CA ILE A 262 -21.03 -8.94 6.80
C ILE A 262 -20.00 -9.71 5.97
N LEU A 263 -20.37 -10.06 4.73
CA LEU A 263 -19.48 -10.64 3.73
C LEU A 263 -19.29 -9.65 2.59
N VAL A 264 -18.16 -9.72 1.89
CA VAL A 264 -17.99 -9.04 0.61
C VAL A 264 -18.38 -10.00 -0.51
N GLN A 265 -19.22 -9.55 -1.43
CA GLN A 265 -19.72 -10.36 -2.54
C GLN A 265 -19.64 -9.61 -3.86
N LEU A 266 -19.12 -10.27 -4.88
CA LEU A 266 -19.04 -9.71 -6.25
C LEU A 266 -20.38 -9.73 -6.98
N THR A 267 -21.41 -10.37 -6.41
CA THR A 267 -22.75 -10.50 -7.01
C THR A 267 -23.83 -10.34 -5.95
N THR A 268 -25.06 -10.09 -6.37
CA THR A 268 -26.26 -10.27 -5.54
C THR A 268 -26.62 -11.75 -5.37
N ARG A 269 -25.67 -12.57 -4.91
CA ARG A 269 -25.73 -14.05 -4.99
C ARG A 269 -27.02 -14.66 -4.45
N MET A 270 -27.61 -14.09 -3.38
CA MET A 270 -28.84 -14.58 -2.76
C MET A 270 -30.00 -14.50 -3.75
N ALA A 271 -30.12 -13.38 -4.48
CA ALA A 271 -31.12 -13.23 -5.54
C ALA A 271 -30.93 -14.26 -6.66
N ASN A 272 -29.72 -14.79 -6.82
CA ASN A 272 -29.36 -15.68 -7.91
C ASN A 272 -29.37 -17.16 -7.53
N VAL A 273 -29.83 -17.55 -6.34
CA VAL A 273 -29.86 -18.95 -5.90
C VAL A 273 -31.16 -19.31 -5.20
N ASN A 274 -31.57 -20.58 -5.30
CA ASN A 274 -32.75 -21.11 -4.60
C ASN A 274 -32.40 -22.05 -3.43
N THR A 275 -31.18 -22.59 -3.41
CA THR A 275 -30.82 -23.72 -2.52
C THR A 275 -29.57 -23.51 -1.69
N GLN A 276 -28.54 -22.84 -2.22
CA GLN A 276 -27.27 -22.62 -1.52
C GLN A 276 -26.68 -21.23 -1.84
N PRO A 277 -26.30 -20.44 -0.82
CA PRO A 277 -26.62 -20.67 0.60
C PRO A 277 -28.16 -20.73 0.80
N PRO A 278 -28.67 -21.52 1.76
CA PRO A 278 -30.10 -21.70 1.92
C PRO A 278 -30.75 -20.42 2.44
N TRP A 279 -31.90 -20.09 1.90
CA TRP A 279 -32.75 -19.03 2.42
C TRP A 279 -33.35 -19.45 3.76
N SER A 280 -33.10 -18.66 4.81
CA SER A 280 -33.84 -18.80 6.06
C SER A 280 -35.22 -18.16 5.92
N SER A 281 -36.23 -18.65 6.62
CA SER A 281 -37.53 -17.99 6.67
C SER A 281 -37.46 -16.66 7.42
N ASN A 282 -38.26 -15.69 7.01
CA ASN A 282 -38.38 -14.37 7.64
C ASN A 282 -37.05 -13.61 7.73
N VAL A 283 -36.31 -13.58 6.62
CA VAL A 283 -35.02 -12.89 6.48
C VAL A 283 -35.02 -11.99 5.26
N THR A 284 -34.29 -10.88 5.33
CA THR A 284 -33.96 -10.04 4.18
C THR A 284 -32.44 -9.98 4.04
N TYR A 285 -31.90 -10.30 2.87
CA TYR A 285 -30.49 -10.07 2.58
C TYR A 285 -30.31 -8.67 2.00
N LEU A 286 -29.51 -7.86 2.68
CA LEU A 286 -29.13 -6.53 2.26
C LEU A 286 -27.75 -6.57 1.59
N TYR A 287 -27.67 -5.99 0.40
CA TYR A 287 -26.45 -5.66 -0.31
C TYR A 287 -26.28 -4.14 -0.31
N THR A 288 -25.16 -3.65 0.22
CA THR A 288 -24.86 -2.21 0.22
C THR A 288 -23.42 -1.91 -0.15
N GLY A 289 -23.19 -0.78 -0.78
CA GLY A 289 -21.90 -0.34 -1.28
C GLY A 289 -22.10 0.74 -2.33
N TYR A 290 -21.28 0.72 -3.38
CA TYR A 290 -21.32 1.68 -4.46
C TYR A 290 -21.38 0.96 -5.81
N LEU A 291 -22.17 1.53 -6.74
CA LEU A 291 -22.24 1.19 -8.15
C LEU A 291 -21.55 2.30 -8.95
N TRP A 292 -20.68 1.95 -9.88
CA TRP A 292 -19.89 2.94 -10.62
C TRP A 292 -20.37 3.13 -12.05
N ASN A 293 -20.60 4.39 -12.43
CA ASN A 293 -20.55 4.82 -13.82
C ASN A 293 -19.14 5.38 -14.10
N ARG A 294 -18.32 4.61 -14.82
CA ARG A 294 -16.94 5.00 -15.17
C ARG A 294 -16.83 5.79 -16.48
N SER A 295 -17.96 6.06 -17.14
CA SER A 295 -17.95 6.90 -18.34
C SER A 295 -17.95 8.39 -17.97
N GLU A 296 -17.58 9.23 -18.93
CA GLU A 296 -17.53 10.68 -18.77
C GLU A 296 -18.91 11.35 -18.88
N SER A 297 -19.97 10.58 -19.13
CA SER A 297 -21.32 11.06 -19.35
C SER A 297 -22.35 10.31 -18.50
N ASP A 298 -23.53 10.89 -18.34
CA ASP A 298 -24.65 10.20 -17.73
C ASP A 298 -25.02 8.93 -18.52
N VAL A 299 -25.23 7.81 -17.82
CA VAL A 299 -25.72 6.56 -18.42
C VAL A 299 -27.03 6.14 -17.76
N THR A 300 -27.98 5.64 -18.55
CA THR A 300 -29.21 5.05 -18.03
C THR A 300 -29.15 3.55 -18.11
N TRP A 301 -29.34 2.87 -16.98
CA TRP A 301 -29.43 1.40 -16.90
C TRP A 301 -30.82 0.98 -16.44
N THR A 302 -31.30 -0.17 -16.94
CA THR A 302 -32.55 -0.78 -16.51
C THR A 302 -32.24 -1.99 -15.64
N PHE A 303 -32.76 -2.01 -14.43
CA PHE A 303 -32.66 -3.12 -13.50
C PHE A 303 -33.95 -3.93 -13.56
N GLY A 304 -33.85 -5.23 -13.34
CA GLY A 304 -35.00 -6.12 -13.28
C GLY A 304 -34.81 -7.23 -12.27
N GLU A 305 -35.92 -7.80 -11.83
CA GLU A 305 -35.93 -8.93 -10.92
C GLU A 305 -37.10 -9.88 -11.19
N ASN A 306 -36.95 -11.13 -10.74
CA ASN A 306 -38.05 -12.05 -10.51
C ASN A 306 -37.74 -12.94 -9.30
N ILE A 307 -38.12 -12.46 -8.12
CA ILE A 307 -37.77 -13.05 -6.84
C ILE A 307 -39.02 -13.53 -6.08
N ASP A 308 -38.89 -14.69 -5.47
CA ASP A 308 -39.74 -15.16 -4.40
C ASP A 308 -39.02 -14.89 -3.06
N ASP A 309 -39.49 -14.02 -2.16
CA ASP A 309 -40.78 -13.30 -2.17
C ASP A 309 -40.67 -11.82 -2.59
N PHE A 310 -39.55 -11.16 -2.28
CA PHE A 310 -39.45 -9.70 -2.30
C PHE A 310 -38.12 -9.21 -2.85
N ALA A 311 -38.17 -8.09 -3.56
CA ALA A 311 -36.99 -7.38 -4.05
C ALA A 311 -37.17 -5.86 -3.94
N MET A 312 -36.12 -5.17 -3.51
CA MET A 312 -36.02 -3.72 -3.54
C MET A 312 -34.64 -3.28 -4.01
N LEU A 313 -34.59 -2.19 -4.77
CA LEU A 313 -33.37 -1.50 -5.16
C LEU A 313 -33.53 -0.02 -4.89
N LYS A 314 -32.54 0.58 -4.23
CA LYS A 314 -32.33 2.01 -4.21
C LYS A 314 -30.96 2.33 -4.79
N ILE A 315 -30.91 3.42 -5.54
CA ILE A 315 -29.67 4.04 -6.01
C ILE A 315 -29.70 5.50 -5.56
N ASP A 316 -28.66 5.95 -4.85
CA ASP A 316 -28.59 7.26 -4.19
C ASP A 316 -29.82 7.58 -3.31
N GLY A 317 -30.33 6.53 -2.65
CA GLY A 317 -31.54 6.62 -1.83
C GLY A 317 -32.86 6.71 -2.61
N VAL A 318 -32.82 6.82 -3.94
CA VAL A 318 -34.00 6.80 -4.82
C VAL A 318 -34.43 5.36 -5.07
N THR A 319 -35.67 5.02 -4.75
CA THR A 319 -36.25 3.71 -5.05
C THR A 319 -36.39 3.50 -6.56
N VAL A 320 -35.64 2.54 -7.10
CA VAL A 320 -35.68 2.14 -8.52
C VAL A 320 -36.70 1.03 -8.75
N LEU A 321 -36.75 0.06 -7.83
CA LEU A 321 -37.78 -0.99 -7.78
C LEU A 321 -38.08 -1.36 -6.34
N ASN A 322 -39.33 -1.75 -6.07
CA ASN A 322 -39.80 -2.20 -4.76
C ASN A 322 -41.00 -3.11 -4.98
N ASN A 323 -40.73 -4.39 -5.14
CA ASN A 323 -41.71 -5.42 -5.45
C ASN A 323 -41.90 -6.34 -4.24
N GLY A 324 -43.12 -6.32 -3.68
CA GLY A 324 -43.56 -7.25 -2.63
C GLY A 324 -44.52 -8.32 -3.12
N VAL A 325 -44.61 -8.53 -4.44
CA VAL A 325 -45.43 -9.59 -5.05
C VAL A 325 -44.49 -10.67 -5.56
N HIS A 326 -44.51 -11.84 -4.91
CA HIS A 326 -43.70 -12.99 -5.30
C HIS A 326 -43.99 -13.42 -6.74
N ASN A 327 -42.99 -14.00 -7.40
CA ASN A 327 -43.11 -14.65 -8.72
C ASN A 327 -43.58 -13.76 -9.88
N VAL A 328 -43.63 -12.43 -9.68
CA VAL A 328 -44.02 -11.44 -10.69
C VAL A 328 -42.83 -10.57 -11.03
N PRO A 329 -42.27 -10.67 -12.25
CA PRO A 329 -41.09 -9.89 -12.60
C PRO A 329 -41.39 -8.40 -12.77
N THR A 330 -40.49 -7.55 -12.29
CA THR A 330 -40.56 -6.08 -12.41
C THR A 330 -39.26 -5.49 -12.98
N ILE A 331 -39.34 -4.28 -13.54
CA ILE A 331 -38.18 -3.50 -14.00
C ILE A 331 -38.26 -2.06 -13.51
N GLY A 332 -37.10 -1.41 -13.38
CA GLY A 332 -36.97 0.01 -13.10
C GLY A 332 -35.68 0.56 -13.70
N SER A 333 -35.72 1.78 -14.24
CA SER A 333 -34.54 2.43 -14.85
C SER A 333 -34.04 3.58 -13.99
N HIS A 334 -32.73 3.81 -14.01
CA HIS A 334 -32.08 4.90 -13.28
C HIS A 334 -30.96 5.51 -14.12
N THR A 335 -30.81 6.84 -14.07
CA THR A 335 -29.71 7.57 -14.72
C THR A 335 -28.61 7.84 -13.71
N LEU A 336 -27.41 7.36 -14.02
CA LEU A 336 -26.19 7.46 -13.22
C LEU A 336 -25.31 8.55 -13.83
N THR A 337 -24.99 9.59 -13.08
CA THR A 337 -23.96 10.57 -13.46
C THR A 337 -22.56 9.94 -13.45
N PRO A 338 -21.51 10.57 -13.99
CA PRO A 338 -20.15 10.06 -13.83
C PRO A 338 -19.76 9.92 -12.35
N GLY A 339 -19.19 8.77 -11.97
CA GLY A 339 -18.68 8.50 -10.62
C GLY A 339 -19.45 7.42 -9.83
N PRO A 340 -19.26 7.40 -8.49
CA PRO A 340 -19.87 6.40 -7.62
C PRO A 340 -21.29 6.79 -7.21
N HIS A 341 -22.17 5.81 -7.19
CA HIS A 341 -23.56 5.92 -6.74
C HIS A 341 -23.81 4.96 -5.58
N ALA A 342 -24.45 5.44 -4.51
CA ALA A 342 -24.78 4.59 -3.38
C ALA A 342 -25.77 3.51 -3.82
N PHE A 343 -25.42 2.25 -3.58
CA PHE A 343 -26.20 1.10 -4.01
C PHE A 343 -26.79 0.37 -2.80
N GLU A 344 -28.09 0.09 -2.85
CA GLU A 344 -28.80 -0.72 -1.84
C GLU A 344 -29.77 -1.67 -2.53
N ALA A 345 -29.46 -2.97 -2.54
CA ALA A 345 -30.39 -4.01 -2.98
C ALA A 345 -30.82 -4.88 -1.80
N ARG A 346 -32.09 -5.24 -1.74
CA ARG A 346 -32.66 -6.09 -0.68
C ARG A 346 -33.48 -7.20 -1.30
N PHE A 347 -33.29 -8.42 -0.78
CA PHE A 347 -34.04 -9.59 -1.23
C PHE A 347 -34.57 -10.37 -0.04
N GLY A 348 -35.88 -10.61 -0.01
CA GLY A 348 -36.62 -11.04 1.16
C GLY A 348 -37.29 -12.40 1.01
N ASN A 349 -37.31 -13.19 2.09
CA ASN A 349 -38.05 -14.46 2.19
C ASN A 349 -39.03 -14.39 3.36
N GLY A 350 -40.33 -14.47 3.09
CA GLY A 350 -41.41 -14.55 4.08
C GLY A 350 -41.59 -15.94 4.67
N GLY A 351 -41.19 -16.98 3.94
CA GLY A 351 -41.24 -18.39 4.32
C GLY A 351 -41.69 -19.25 3.13
N GLY A 352 -41.37 -20.54 3.16
CA GLY A 352 -41.61 -21.42 2.02
C GLY A 352 -40.39 -21.48 1.09
N GLY A 353 -40.63 -21.42 -0.23
CA GLY A 353 -39.56 -21.33 -1.22
C GLY A 353 -39.04 -19.89 -1.36
N ALA A 354 -37.80 -19.72 -1.79
CA ALA A 354 -37.22 -18.39 -2.00
C ALA A 354 -36.16 -18.38 -3.11
N GLY A 355 -35.84 -17.18 -3.57
CA GLY A 355 -34.84 -16.91 -4.60
C GLY A 355 -35.44 -16.66 -5.99
N ARG A 356 -34.62 -16.85 -7.02
CA ARG A 356 -34.99 -16.61 -8.42
C ARG A 356 -36.16 -17.45 -8.91
N VAL A 357 -36.97 -16.88 -9.80
CA VAL A 357 -38.18 -17.51 -10.34
C VAL A 357 -38.14 -17.49 -11.87
N TYR A 358 -38.49 -18.62 -12.49
CA TYR A 358 -38.72 -18.73 -13.93
C TYR A 358 -40.23 -18.57 -14.22
N SER A 359 -40.67 -17.38 -14.59
CA SER A 359 -42.08 -17.10 -14.89
C SER A 359 -42.25 -15.88 -15.81
N ALA A 360 -43.41 -15.80 -16.46
CA ALA A 360 -43.78 -14.71 -17.37
C ALA A 360 -42.69 -14.43 -18.44
N TRP A 361 -42.21 -13.18 -18.55
CA TRP A 361 -41.15 -12.79 -19.48
C TRP A 361 -39.73 -13.02 -18.94
N TRP A 362 -39.58 -13.35 -17.64
CA TRP A 362 -38.31 -13.68 -17.00
C TRP A 362 -37.95 -15.16 -17.24
N THR A 363 -37.66 -15.48 -18.50
CA THR A 363 -37.43 -16.86 -18.97
C THR A 363 -35.97 -17.30 -18.83
N THR A 364 -35.33 -16.94 -17.71
CA THR A 364 -33.98 -17.40 -17.34
C THR A 364 -33.99 -18.07 -15.97
N SER A 365 -33.15 -19.09 -15.81
CA SER A 365 -32.90 -19.75 -14.51
C SER A 365 -31.49 -19.44 -13.97
N LEU A 366 -30.75 -18.54 -14.63
CA LEU A 366 -29.37 -18.22 -14.28
C LEU A 366 -29.27 -17.22 -13.11
N PHE A 367 -30.19 -16.25 -13.05
CA PHE A 367 -30.21 -15.18 -12.07
C PHE A 367 -31.63 -14.71 -11.81
N GLY A 368 -31.86 -14.19 -10.60
CA GLY A 368 -33.15 -13.60 -10.21
C GLY A 368 -33.14 -12.08 -10.17
N PHE A 369 -31.96 -11.46 -10.23
CA PHE A 369 -31.77 -10.02 -10.34
C PHE A 369 -30.76 -9.73 -11.46
N GLY A 370 -31.09 -8.79 -12.34
CA GLY A 370 -30.28 -8.50 -13.51
C GLY A 370 -30.33 -7.04 -13.94
N ILE A 371 -29.43 -6.72 -14.86
CA ILE A 371 -29.22 -5.37 -15.41
C ILE A 371 -29.15 -5.43 -16.94
N ASP A 372 -29.80 -4.45 -17.58
CA ASP A 372 -29.60 -4.07 -18.98
C ASP A 372 -28.83 -2.74 -19.01
N TYR A 373 -27.54 -2.84 -19.34
CA TYR A 373 -26.61 -1.70 -19.41
C TYR A 373 -26.95 -0.70 -20.53
N GLN A 374 -27.86 -1.04 -21.46
CA GLN A 374 -28.34 -0.11 -22.48
C GLN A 374 -29.57 0.69 -22.03
N GLY A 375 -30.15 0.38 -20.87
CA GLY A 375 -31.27 1.15 -20.32
C GLY A 375 -32.54 1.11 -21.15
N ARG A 376 -32.81 0.03 -21.88
CA ARG A 376 -33.88 0.00 -22.89
C ARG A 376 -35.29 0.00 -22.30
N ASN A 377 -35.43 -0.35 -21.02
CA ASN A 377 -36.73 -0.42 -20.34
C ASN A 377 -37.74 -1.35 -21.04
N GLU A 378 -37.26 -2.50 -21.51
CA GLU A 378 -38.04 -3.52 -22.23
C GLU A 378 -38.07 -4.85 -21.49
N THR A 379 -39.18 -5.57 -21.55
CA THR A 379 -39.36 -6.90 -20.94
C THR A 379 -38.87 -8.02 -21.85
N ASN A 380 -37.61 -7.94 -22.30
CA ASN A 380 -36.96 -8.99 -23.09
C ASN A 380 -35.76 -9.53 -22.29
N ILE A 381 -35.84 -10.76 -21.80
CA ILE A 381 -34.81 -11.31 -20.91
C ILE A 381 -33.41 -11.35 -21.54
N ALA A 382 -33.31 -11.43 -22.88
CA ALA A 382 -32.03 -11.41 -23.59
C ALA A 382 -31.27 -10.08 -23.41
N ASN A 383 -31.94 -9.04 -22.93
CA ASN A 383 -31.37 -7.73 -22.64
C ASN A 383 -30.64 -7.69 -21.29
N PHE A 384 -30.94 -8.62 -20.39
CA PHE A 384 -30.46 -8.60 -19.03
C PHE A 384 -29.32 -9.60 -18.81
N VAL A 385 -28.37 -9.20 -17.98
CA VAL A 385 -27.32 -10.07 -17.42
C VAL A 385 -27.33 -9.97 -15.90
N ALA A 386 -26.76 -10.95 -15.20
CA ALA A 386 -26.62 -10.87 -13.74
C ALA A 386 -25.71 -9.70 -13.36
N LEU A 387 -26.09 -8.94 -12.32
CA LEU A 387 -25.20 -7.92 -11.76
C LEU A 387 -23.99 -8.60 -11.10
N THR A 388 -22.82 -8.45 -11.73
CA THR A 388 -21.57 -9.10 -11.34
C THR A 388 -20.42 -8.13 -11.50
N ASP A 389 -19.71 -7.84 -10.41
CA ASP A 389 -18.40 -7.21 -10.46
C ASP A 389 -17.34 -8.24 -10.88
N PRO A 390 -16.39 -7.89 -11.77
CA PRO A 390 -15.37 -8.81 -12.24
C PRO A 390 -14.27 -9.09 -11.20
N GLY A 391 -14.32 -8.45 -10.03
CA GLY A 391 -13.35 -8.62 -8.94
C GLY A 391 -12.26 -7.54 -8.90
N ASP A 392 -12.38 -6.50 -9.72
CA ASP A 392 -11.44 -5.38 -9.81
C ASP A 392 -12.00 -4.05 -9.25
N GLY A 393 -13.30 -4.01 -8.90
CA GLY A 393 -13.96 -2.81 -8.37
C GLY A 393 -14.31 -1.78 -9.44
N SER A 394 -14.27 -2.16 -10.72
CA SER A 394 -14.70 -1.34 -11.84
C SER A 394 -16.20 -1.03 -11.81
N LEU A 395 -17.01 -1.94 -11.27
CA LEU A 395 -18.47 -1.82 -11.23
C LEU A 395 -19.03 -1.66 -9.81
N LEU A 396 -18.58 -2.49 -8.85
CA LEU A 396 -19.08 -2.50 -7.47
C LEU A 396 -17.94 -2.36 -6.48
N THR A 397 -18.12 -1.52 -5.47
CA THR A 397 -17.16 -1.41 -4.36
C THR A 397 -17.87 -1.31 -3.00
N THR A 398 -17.24 -1.84 -1.95
CA THR A 398 -17.86 -1.82 -0.59
C THR A 398 -17.81 -0.45 0.05
N GLY A 399 -17.03 0.47 -0.53
CA GLY A 399 -16.82 1.84 -0.11
C GLY A 399 -16.33 2.69 -1.27
N ILE A 400 -16.04 3.96 -0.99
CA ILE A 400 -15.26 4.83 -1.88
C ILE A 400 -13.84 4.89 -1.33
N SER A 401 -12.81 4.83 -2.19
CA SER A 401 -11.43 5.04 -1.76
C SER A 401 -11.26 6.47 -1.23
N ALA A 402 -10.23 6.68 -0.40
CA ALA A 402 -9.77 8.03 -0.08
C ALA A 402 -9.50 8.81 -1.39
N SER A 403 -9.81 10.10 -1.39
CA SER A 403 -9.55 11.00 -2.52
C SER A 403 -8.04 11.16 -2.81
N ASN A 404 -7.20 10.82 -1.83
CA ASN A 404 -5.75 10.82 -1.93
C ASN A 404 -5.12 9.84 -0.93
N TRP A 405 -4.28 8.91 -1.42
CA TRP A 405 -3.47 8.04 -0.57
C TRP A 405 -2.11 8.66 -0.26
N LEU A 406 -1.52 9.36 -1.23
CA LEU A 406 -0.36 10.23 -0.99
C LEU A 406 -0.88 11.65 -0.71
N ALA A 407 -0.28 12.39 0.21
CA ALA A 407 -0.70 13.76 0.50
C ALA A 407 -0.56 14.67 -0.74
N GLU A 408 -1.47 15.64 -0.89
CA GLU A 408 -1.54 16.50 -2.09
C GLU A 408 -0.27 17.32 -2.32
N ALA A 409 0.44 17.68 -1.24
CA ALA A 409 1.69 18.43 -1.30
C ALA A 409 2.88 17.60 -1.78
N MET A 410 2.75 16.26 -1.84
CA MET A 410 3.85 15.38 -2.22
C MET A 410 4.13 15.46 -3.72
N SER A 411 5.39 15.24 -4.06
CA SER A 411 5.81 14.89 -5.41
C SER A 411 6.28 13.44 -5.49
N VAL A 412 6.24 12.86 -6.69
CA VAL A 412 6.68 11.48 -6.94
C VAL A 412 7.73 11.47 -8.05
N GLN A 413 8.82 10.74 -7.86
CA GLN A 413 9.83 10.48 -8.87
C GLN A 413 9.78 9.02 -9.32
N LEU A 414 9.62 8.82 -10.62
CA LEU A 414 9.47 7.52 -11.27
C LEU A 414 10.71 7.16 -12.07
N ALA A 415 11.42 6.10 -11.67
CA ALA A 415 12.50 5.55 -12.48
C ALA A 415 11.98 4.89 -13.76
N ASN A 416 12.87 4.72 -14.75
CA ASN A 416 12.54 4.00 -15.97
C ASN A 416 12.11 2.56 -15.67
N GLY A 417 10.93 2.16 -16.16
CA GLY A 417 10.34 0.84 -15.90
C GLY A 417 9.62 0.70 -14.56
N ALA A 418 9.64 1.73 -13.71
CA ALA A 418 8.82 1.78 -12.50
C ALA A 418 7.39 2.27 -12.82
N THR A 419 6.43 1.85 -11.98
CA THR A 419 5.01 2.16 -12.16
C THR A 419 4.38 2.72 -10.88
N LEU A 420 3.65 3.83 -11.01
CA LEU A 420 2.64 4.28 -10.06
C LEU A 420 1.26 3.86 -10.57
N ASP A 421 0.70 2.80 -10.00
CA ASP A 421 -0.65 2.32 -10.30
C ASP A 421 -1.64 3.00 -9.34
N LEU A 422 -2.55 3.79 -9.88
CA LEU A 422 -3.52 4.56 -9.10
C LEU A 422 -4.71 3.72 -8.61
N GLY A 423 -4.78 2.43 -8.90
CA GLY A 423 -5.80 1.55 -8.33
C GLY A 423 -7.25 1.95 -8.65
N GLY A 424 -7.49 2.53 -9.83
CA GLY A 424 -8.78 3.08 -10.25
C GLY A 424 -9.25 4.29 -9.44
N THR A 425 -8.36 4.93 -8.67
CA THR A 425 -8.66 6.12 -7.88
C THR A 425 -8.29 7.40 -8.63
N VAL A 426 -8.75 8.53 -8.09
CA VAL A 426 -8.14 9.84 -8.38
C VAL A 426 -7.00 10.03 -7.38
N GLN A 427 -5.86 10.55 -7.83
CA GLN A 427 -4.75 10.95 -6.96
C GLN A 427 -4.26 12.32 -7.40
N THR A 428 -4.20 13.26 -6.46
CA THR A 428 -3.64 14.59 -6.64
C THR A 428 -2.23 14.65 -6.08
N LEU A 429 -1.29 15.21 -6.83
CA LEU A 429 0.09 15.44 -6.42
C LEU A 429 0.50 16.88 -6.71
N SER A 430 1.51 17.36 -5.99
CA SER A 430 2.17 18.63 -6.29
C SER A 430 2.97 18.50 -7.58
N GLY A 431 3.73 17.42 -7.73
CA GLY A 431 4.50 17.18 -8.95
C GLY A 431 4.77 15.71 -9.23
N ILE A 432 5.11 15.43 -10.48
CA ILE A 432 5.62 14.12 -10.88
C ILE A 432 6.80 14.29 -11.84
N ASP A 433 7.82 13.49 -11.62
CA ASP A 433 9.10 13.51 -12.33
C ASP A 433 9.44 12.10 -12.84
N GLY A 434 10.06 12.03 -14.02
CA GLY A 434 10.89 10.89 -14.39
C GLY A 434 10.40 10.14 -15.63
N ASN A 435 10.77 8.87 -15.70
CA ASN A 435 10.73 8.04 -16.91
C ASN A 435 9.80 6.83 -16.80
N GLY A 436 9.04 6.73 -15.72
CA GLY A 436 8.18 5.60 -15.47
C GLY A 436 6.79 5.73 -16.08
N THR A 437 5.88 4.91 -15.56
CA THR A 437 4.48 4.86 -15.97
C THR A 437 3.58 5.22 -14.80
N VAL A 438 2.57 6.03 -15.04
CA VAL A 438 1.38 6.14 -14.18
C VAL A 438 0.27 5.37 -14.85
N SER A 439 -0.49 4.58 -14.10
CA SER A 439 -1.56 3.78 -14.70
C SER A 439 -2.82 3.69 -13.87
N ASN A 440 -3.92 3.26 -14.51
CA ASN A 440 -5.12 2.77 -13.87
C ASN A 440 -5.74 3.78 -12.89
N GLY A 441 -6.17 4.94 -13.40
CA GLY A 441 -6.83 5.99 -12.60
C GLY A 441 -6.59 7.40 -13.13
N THR A 442 -7.04 8.41 -12.40
CA THR A 442 -6.86 9.82 -12.80
C THR A 442 -5.78 10.48 -11.95
N LEU A 443 -4.75 10.98 -12.60
CA LEU A 443 -3.73 11.80 -11.98
C LEU A 443 -4.11 13.28 -12.10
N SER A 444 -4.15 13.99 -10.98
CA SER A 444 -4.22 15.46 -10.96
C SER A 444 -2.87 16.02 -10.50
N VAL A 445 -2.29 16.95 -11.25
CA VAL A 445 -1.02 17.58 -10.88
C VAL A 445 -1.20 19.09 -10.77
N THR A 446 -0.69 19.65 -9.68
CA THR A 446 -0.97 21.05 -9.30
C THR A 446 0.20 22.01 -9.52
N SER A 447 1.44 21.52 -9.54
CA SER A 447 2.64 22.33 -9.76
C SER A 447 3.38 21.90 -11.03
N ASP A 448 4.08 20.77 -11.02
CA ASP A 448 5.10 20.48 -12.03
C ASP A 448 5.03 19.06 -12.59
N LEU A 449 5.11 18.96 -13.92
CA LEU A 449 5.27 17.74 -14.70
C LEU A 449 6.66 17.77 -15.36
N TRP A 450 7.53 16.85 -14.96
CA TRP A 450 8.89 16.70 -15.50
C TRP A 450 9.07 15.33 -16.14
N PRO A 451 8.54 15.07 -17.35
CA PRO A 451 8.90 13.86 -18.07
C PRO A 451 10.41 13.82 -18.27
N GLY A 452 11.05 12.69 -18.01
CA GLY A 452 12.51 12.58 -18.03
C GLY A 452 13.20 12.98 -16.73
N GLY A 453 12.74 14.07 -16.10
CA GLY A 453 13.32 14.68 -14.90
C GLY A 453 14.24 15.85 -15.24
N ASP A 454 14.48 16.76 -14.29
CA ASP A 454 15.22 18.01 -14.54
C ASP A 454 16.64 17.77 -15.10
N GLY A 455 16.88 18.31 -16.29
CA GLY A 455 18.15 18.23 -17.00
C GLY A 455 18.39 16.88 -17.69
N THR A 456 17.39 16.02 -17.76
CA THR A 456 17.51 14.66 -18.32
C THR A 456 16.42 14.36 -19.33
N LEU A 457 16.83 14.03 -20.56
CA LEU A 457 15.90 13.64 -21.62
C LEU A 457 15.18 12.33 -21.29
N GLY A 458 13.85 12.33 -21.46
CA GLY A 458 13.08 11.13 -21.17
C GLY A 458 11.60 11.14 -21.55
N THR A 459 10.86 10.17 -21.02
CA THR A 459 9.44 10.02 -21.33
C THR A 459 8.68 9.52 -20.11
N LEU A 460 7.70 10.31 -19.66
CA LEU A 460 6.71 9.91 -18.67
C LEU A 460 5.49 9.38 -19.40
N LYS A 461 5.04 8.18 -19.02
CA LYS A 461 3.85 7.54 -19.62
C LYS A 461 2.67 7.59 -18.67
N ILE A 462 1.49 7.89 -19.20
CA ILE A 462 0.21 7.78 -18.51
C ILE A 462 -0.63 6.78 -19.30
N VAL A 463 -0.97 5.64 -18.70
CA VAL A 463 -1.64 4.53 -19.40
C VAL A 463 -2.94 4.17 -18.69
N ASP A 464 -4.04 3.99 -19.41
CA ASP A 464 -5.35 3.69 -18.80
C ASP A 464 -5.72 4.70 -17.69
N GLY A 465 -5.38 5.97 -17.93
CA GLY A 465 -5.53 7.05 -16.99
C GLY A 465 -5.59 8.40 -17.67
N SER A 466 -6.09 9.41 -16.95
CA SER A 466 -6.18 10.78 -17.44
C SER A 466 -5.31 11.71 -16.58
N VAL A 467 -4.76 12.75 -17.21
CA VAL A 467 -4.10 13.85 -16.50
C VAL A 467 -5.06 15.03 -16.42
N SER A 468 -5.21 15.59 -15.23
CA SER A 468 -5.96 16.82 -14.98
C SER A 468 -5.16 17.76 -14.08
N GLY A 469 -5.65 18.99 -13.90
CA GLY A 469 -5.03 19.97 -13.00
C GLY A 469 -4.35 21.14 -13.73
N SER A 470 -3.59 21.93 -12.96
CA SER A 470 -3.03 23.22 -13.37
C SER A 470 -1.49 23.19 -13.50
N ALA A 471 -0.93 22.05 -13.87
CA ALA A 471 0.52 21.85 -13.85
C ALA A 471 1.27 22.57 -14.99
N THR A 472 2.55 22.82 -14.74
CA THR A 472 3.54 23.23 -15.74
C THR A 472 4.24 21.99 -16.28
N LEU A 473 4.09 21.73 -17.58
CA LEU A 473 4.91 20.77 -18.31
C LEU A 473 6.26 21.40 -18.62
N HIS A 474 7.31 20.89 -17.98
CA HIS A 474 8.69 21.23 -18.28
C HIS A 474 9.25 20.26 -19.31
N VAL A 475 9.97 20.79 -20.29
CA VAL A 475 10.58 19.97 -21.35
C VAL A 475 12.03 20.38 -21.55
N ASP A 476 12.93 19.46 -21.24
CA ASP A 476 14.30 19.48 -21.72
C ASP A 476 14.36 19.09 -23.19
N VAL A 477 15.24 19.77 -23.92
CA VAL A 477 15.49 19.55 -25.34
C VAL A 477 16.97 19.36 -25.61
N ALA A 478 17.30 18.78 -26.77
CA ALA A 478 18.66 18.70 -27.28
C ALA A 478 18.76 19.23 -28.71
N ALA A 479 19.97 19.66 -29.09
CA ALA A 479 20.25 20.11 -30.46
C ALA A 479 19.98 19.03 -31.53
N SER A 480 19.95 17.75 -31.13
CA SER A 480 19.61 16.60 -31.98
C SER A 480 18.14 16.56 -32.41
N GLY A 481 17.25 17.30 -31.75
CA GLY A 481 15.80 17.23 -31.94
C GLY A 481 15.09 16.29 -30.95
N GLN A 482 15.83 15.63 -30.06
CA GLN A 482 15.26 14.91 -28.92
C GLN A 482 14.74 15.90 -27.88
N CYS A 483 13.69 15.51 -27.18
CA CYS A 483 13.13 16.23 -26.05
C CYS A 483 12.46 15.28 -25.08
N ASP A 484 12.13 15.79 -23.91
CA ASP A 484 11.16 15.14 -23.04
C ASP A 484 9.82 14.99 -23.73
N ARG A 485 9.12 13.91 -23.34
CA ARG A 485 7.81 13.60 -23.89
C ARG A 485 6.85 13.13 -22.81
N LEU A 486 5.69 13.76 -22.74
CA LEU A 486 4.54 13.20 -22.04
C LEU A 486 3.75 12.32 -23.02
N GLU A 487 3.60 11.04 -22.70
CA GLU A 487 2.88 10.07 -23.54
C GLU A 487 1.62 9.61 -22.80
N VAL A 488 0.45 9.91 -23.35
CA VAL A 488 -0.86 9.58 -22.75
C VAL A 488 -1.57 8.53 -23.61
N ASP A 489 -1.86 7.37 -23.05
CA ASP A 489 -2.75 6.39 -23.67
C ASP A 489 -4.18 6.64 -23.18
N GLY A 490 -4.87 7.55 -23.87
CA GLY A 490 -6.19 8.04 -23.50
C GLY A 490 -6.48 9.45 -24.00
N ASP A 491 -7.60 10.00 -23.55
CA ASP A 491 -8.02 11.38 -23.82
C ASP A 491 -7.20 12.37 -22.97
N LEU A 492 -6.99 13.57 -23.51
CA LEU A 492 -6.21 14.61 -22.85
C LEU A 492 -6.76 16.02 -23.15
N ASP A 493 -7.13 16.75 -22.10
CA ASP A 493 -7.40 18.18 -22.17
C ASP A 493 -6.16 18.99 -21.73
N LEU A 494 -5.69 19.87 -22.62
CA LEU A 494 -4.54 20.74 -22.36
C LEU A 494 -4.92 22.07 -21.69
N SER A 495 -6.21 22.37 -21.53
CA SER A 495 -6.68 23.69 -21.08
C SER A 495 -6.16 24.10 -19.69
N GLY A 496 -5.88 23.13 -18.82
CA GLY A 496 -5.29 23.36 -17.50
C GLY A 496 -3.75 23.42 -17.50
N LEU A 497 -3.09 22.88 -18.51
CA LEU A 497 -1.63 22.75 -18.51
C LEU A 497 -0.94 23.99 -19.09
N SER A 498 0.20 24.37 -18.52
CA SER A 498 1.14 25.31 -19.13
C SER A 498 2.39 24.59 -19.64
N LEU A 499 3.14 25.20 -20.55
CA LEU A 499 4.36 24.63 -21.13
C LEU A 499 5.56 25.57 -20.91
N THR A 500 6.69 25.01 -20.48
CA THR A 500 7.99 25.69 -20.42
C THR A 500 9.09 24.83 -21.02
N VAL A 501 9.93 25.40 -21.89
CA VAL A 501 11.20 24.76 -22.30
C VAL A 501 12.24 25.04 -21.22
N ALA A 502 12.71 24.00 -20.53
CA ALA A 502 13.59 24.11 -19.36
C ALA A 502 15.00 24.62 -19.73
N ASN A 503 15.52 24.16 -20.87
CA ASN A 503 16.89 24.46 -21.33
C ASN A 503 16.90 25.10 -22.76
N PRO A 504 16.31 26.30 -22.95
CA PRO A 504 16.01 26.85 -24.28
C PRO A 504 17.24 27.13 -25.16
N ASN A 505 18.45 27.15 -24.60
CA ASN A 505 19.70 27.30 -25.35
C ASN A 505 20.03 26.07 -26.22
N GLU A 506 19.45 24.91 -25.90
CA GLU A 506 19.64 23.65 -26.65
C GLU A 506 18.68 23.52 -27.85
N LEU A 507 17.76 24.49 -28.02
CA LEU A 507 16.83 24.50 -29.15
C LEU A 507 17.55 24.71 -30.48
N SER A 508 17.30 23.81 -31.43
CA SER A 508 17.77 23.90 -32.80
C SER A 508 16.64 24.31 -33.75
N ARG A 509 16.87 25.39 -34.50
CA ARG A 509 15.89 25.96 -35.46
C ARG A 509 15.58 25.04 -36.64
N SER A 510 16.35 23.97 -36.85
CA SER A 510 16.11 22.99 -37.91
C SER A 510 15.34 21.76 -37.43
N GLN A 511 15.03 21.68 -36.13
CA GLN A 511 14.41 20.51 -35.52
C GLN A 511 12.93 20.75 -35.22
N THR A 512 12.22 19.64 -35.08
CA THR A 512 10.86 19.59 -34.54
C THR A 512 10.89 18.71 -33.30
N TYR A 513 10.37 19.23 -32.19
CA TYR A 513 10.34 18.56 -30.90
C TYR A 513 8.92 18.05 -30.64
N THR A 514 8.75 16.75 -30.38
CA THR A 514 7.42 16.18 -30.08
C THR A 514 7.27 16.08 -28.57
N LEU A 515 6.61 17.08 -28.00
CA LEU A 515 6.49 17.29 -26.55
C LEU A 515 5.46 16.35 -25.92
N LEU A 516 4.42 16.01 -26.69
CA LEU A 516 3.29 15.24 -26.20
C LEU A 516 2.69 14.38 -27.30
N THR A 517 2.20 13.20 -26.91
CA THR A 517 1.33 12.35 -27.73
C THR A 517 0.16 11.86 -26.89
N CYS A 518 -1.05 11.83 -27.47
CA CYS A 518 -2.18 11.10 -26.90
C CYS A 518 -2.76 10.12 -27.92
N SER A 519 -3.17 8.93 -27.49
CA SER A 519 -3.85 7.94 -28.35
C SER A 519 -5.34 8.24 -28.52
N GLY A 520 -5.96 8.90 -27.55
CA GLY A 520 -7.35 9.34 -27.56
C GLY A 520 -7.54 10.76 -28.11
N THR A 521 -8.63 11.39 -27.69
CA THR A 521 -9.02 12.74 -28.11
C THR A 521 -8.20 13.81 -27.37
N ARG A 522 -7.43 14.59 -28.13
CA ARG A 522 -6.81 15.82 -27.62
C ARG A 522 -7.79 16.99 -27.69
N THR A 523 -8.07 17.62 -26.55
CA THR A 523 -8.86 18.85 -26.48
C THR A 523 -8.05 20.00 -25.90
N GLY A 524 -8.57 21.23 -26.05
CA GLY A 524 -7.92 22.44 -25.56
C GLY A 524 -6.57 22.78 -26.21
N THR A 525 -5.92 23.78 -25.62
CA THR A 525 -4.55 24.23 -25.90
C THR A 525 -3.90 24.59 -24.57
N PHE A 526 -2.57 24.57 -24.49
CA PHE A 526 -1.87 25.02 -23.28
C PHE A 526 -2.36 26.43 -22.85
N SER A 527 -2.60 26.59 -21.56
CA SER A 527 -3.05 27.84 -20.94
C SER A 527 -2.02 28.96 -21.09
N SER A 528 -0.73 28.60 -21.10
CA SER A 528 0.39 29.49 -21.40
C SER A 528 1.58 28.69 -21.94
N VAL A 529 2.45 29.37 -22.70
CA VAL A 529 3.64 28.78 -23.32
C VAL A 529 4.82 29.72 -23.12
N THR A 530 5.87 29.23 -22.46
CA THR A 530 7.13 29.94 -22.21
C THR A 530 8.23 29.40 -23.13
N VAL A 531 8.62 30.20 -24.12
CA VAL A 531 9.65 29.91 -25.14
C VAL A 531 10.59 31.11 -25.31
N PRO A 532 11.83 30.93 -25.79
CA PRO A 532 12.83 32.01 -25.78
C PRO A 532 12.51 33.20 -26.70
N ASP A 533 11.75 33.00 -27.78
CA ASP A 533 11.21 34.09 -28.59
C ASP A 533 9.95 33.68 -29.36
N SER A 534 9.20 34.67 -29.86
CA SER A 534 7.87 34.49 -30.45
C SER A 534 7.82 33.72 -31.78
N ARG A 535 8.98 33.33 -32.35
CA ARG A 535 9.04 32.50 -33.58
C ARG A 535 8.97 31.01 -33.28
N TRP A 536 9.07 30.62 -32.01
CA TRP A 536 8.80 29.26 -31.57
C TRP A 536 7.30 29.08 -31.40
N HIS A 537 6.74 28.08 -32.08
CA HIS A 537 5.31 27.84 -32.09
C HIS A 537 5.00 26.41 -31.66
N VAL A 538 3.99 26.29 -30.80
CA VAL A 538 3.36 25.01 -30.49
C VAL A 538 2.33 24.70 -31.57
N VAL A 539 2.45 23.53 -32.17
CA VAL A 539 1.54 23.03 -33.20
C VAL A 539 0.80 21.81 -32.68
N TYR A 540 -0.52 21.91 -32.79
CA TYR A 540 -1.50 20.98 -32.29
C TYR A 540 -2.00 20.11 -33.45
N ARG A 541 -1.51 18.88 -33.56
CA ARG A 541 -1.82 18.00 -34.70
C ARG A 541 -3.13 17.25 -34.49
N SER A 542 -3.69 16.77 -35.59
CA SER A 542 -4.92 15.97 -35.62
C SER A 542 -4.72 14.52 -35.18
N ASP A 543 -3.47 14.04 -35.16
CA ASP A 543 -3.08 12.71 -34.69
C ASP A 543 -2.83 12.65 -33.17
N GLY A 544 -3.25 13.68 -32.43
CA GLY A 544 -3.03 13.79 -30.99
C GLY A 544 -1.67 14.36 -30.58
N SER A 545 -0.70 14.48 -31.50
CA SER A 545 0.63 14.99 -31.14
C SER A 545 0.68 16.51 -30.96
N VAL A 546 1.54 16.96 -30.04
CA VAL A 546 1.86 18.38 -29.82
C VAL A 546 3.35 18.59 -30.06
N GLN A 547 3.68 19.53 -30.96
CA GLN A 547 5.04 19.75 -31.42
C GLN A 547 5.49 21.19 -31.23
N LEU A 548 6.77 21.39 -30.91
CA LEU A 548 7.42 22.70 -30.92
C LEU A 548 8.29 22.82 -32.18
N LEU A 549 8.11 23.92 -32.92
CA LEU A 549 8.84 24.20 -34.15
C LEU A 549 9.18 25.68 -34.30
N PHE A 550 10.25 25.96 -35.06
CA PHE A 550 10.72 27.31 -35.33
C PHE A 550 10.19 27.82 -36.68
N SER A 551 9.54 28.98 -36.69
CA SER A 551 9.14 29.67 -37.91
C SER A 551 10.26 30.60 -38.40
N GLY A 552 11.06 30.10 -39.34
CA GLY A 552 12.19 30.82 -39.94
C GLY A 552 11.87 31.64 -41.20
N GLY A 553 10.63 31.63 -41.68
CA GLY A 553 10.26 32.24 -42.97
C GLY A 553 9.68 33.66 -42.88
N THR A 554 9.82 34.44 -43.95
CA THR A 554 9.12 35.71 -44.14
C THR A 554 7.62 35.47 -44.36
N LEU A 555 6.76 35.98 -43.47
CA LEU A 555 5.30 35.94 -43.65
C LEU A 555 4.88 36.88 -44.79
N ILE A 556 4.60 36.37 -45.98
CA ILE A 556 3.93 37.14 -47.04
C ILE A 556 2.42 36.96 -46.86
N ARG A 557 1.76 37.96 -46.26
CA ARG A 557 0.30 38.06 -46.25
C ARG A 557 -0.15 38.61 -47.60
N VAL A 558 -0.53 37.73 -48.52
CA VAL A 558 -1.25 38.14 -49.73
C VAL A 558 -2.69 38.44 -49.31
N ARG A 559 -3.13 39.69 -49.50
CA ARG A 559 -4.53 40.10 -49.33
C ARG A 559 -5.36 39.68 -50.53
#